data_AF-A0A239GPH4-F1
#
_entry.id   AF-A0A239GPH4-F1
#
_cell.length_a   1.000
_cell.length_b   1.000
_cell.length_c   1.000
_cell.angle_alpha   90.00
_cell.angle_beta   90.00
_cell.angle_gamma   90.00
#
_symmetry.space_group_name_H-M   'P 1'
#
loop_
_entity.id
_entity.type
_entity.pdbx_description
1 polymer ?
#
loop_
_entity_poly.entity_id
_entity_poly.type
_entity_poly.pdbx_seq_one_letter_code
_entity_poly.pdbx_strand_id
1 'polypeptide(L)'
;MLEIDSSALLAAATDLARVHQIFSGIGEARDQTLIPSSVEMMLPPLESFEEQAKILGASLAVIASQRLRVALSEEPCRLTVGVSTQRLHEVESRFADHLIEIKMLALTSQDAVLLQSADELIEIEGFSVAFPSAAFEVEEASKCIAMGRHTASVFHSMRMLEIAIKALAKRLGIEDPTKPAEKNWAFILNSIRKRIDELWPPKGRVSESEGAAFEAMYAHLDAI
;
A
#
# COMPACT_ATOMS: atom_id res chain seq x y z
N MET A 1 -5.97 1.52 -0.82
CA MET A 1 -5.08 2.69 -1.07
C MET A 1 -4.06 2.21 -2.08
N LEU A 2 -3.83 2.95 -3.17
CA LEU A 2 -2.79 2.57 -4.13
C LEU A 2 -1.49 3.23 -3.67
N GLU A 3 -0.49 2.42 -3.36
CA GLU A 3 0.85 2.92 -3.10
C GLU A 3 1.49 3.30 -4.43
N ILE A 4 1.88 4.57 -4.54
CA ILE A 4 2.61 5.04 -5.71
C ILE A 4 4.08 4.77 -5.48
N ASP A 5 4.72 4.15 -6.46
CA ASP A 5 6.17 4.04 -6.49
C ASP A 5 6.79 5.44 -6.63
N SER A 6 7.27 5.98 -5.51
CA SER A 6 7.89 7.30 -5.46
C SER A 6 9.16 7.40 -6.31
N SER A 7 9.87 6.28 -6.51
CA SER A 7 11.05 6.22 -7.36
C SER A 7 10.67 6.34 -8.83
N ALA A 8 9.58 5.68 -9.24
CA ALA A 8 9.03 5.82 -10.59
C ALA A 8 8.53 7.24 -10.87
N LEU A 9 7.86 7.88 -9.90
CA LEU A 9 7.43 9.28 -10.01
C LEU A 9 8.61 10.23 -10.23
N LEU A 10 9.66 10.09 -9.43
CA LEU A 10 10.86 10.92 -9.54
C LEU A 10 11.59 10.68 -10.87
N ALA A 11 11.72 9.43 -11.29
CA ALA A 11 12.37 9.05 -12.53
C ALA A 11 11.61 9.61 -13.75
N ALA A 12 10.28 9.44 -13.81
CA ALA A 12 9.44 9.99 -14.87
C ALA A 12 9.59 11.53 -14.99
N ALA A 13 9.53 12.25 -13.87
CA ALA A 13 9.71 13.71 -13.87
C ALA A 13 11.12 14.12 -14.32
N THR A 14 12.14 13.37 -13.90
CA THR A 14 13.54 13.63 -14.27
C THR A 14 13.79 13.39 -15.75
N ASP A 15 13.20 12.35 -16.32
CA ASP A 15 13.32 12.02 -17.74
C ASP A 15 12.68 13.08 -18.63
N LEU A 16 11.47 13.55 -18.29
CA LEU A 16 10.85 14.68 -18.98
C LEU A 16 11.71 15.95 -18.89
N ALA A 17 12.21 16.28 -17.70
CA ALA A 17 13.08 17.43 -17.52
C ALA A 17 14.36 17.34 -18.36
N ARG A 18 14.94 16.13 -18.50
CA ARG A 18 16.12 15.90 -19.35
C ARG A 18 15.80 16.15 -20.84
N VAL A 19 14.69 15.62 -21.34
CA VAL A 19 14.26 15.85 -22.74
C VAL A 19 13.96 17.34 -22.97
N HIS A 20 13.29 17.99 -22.02
CA HIS A 20 13.01 19.42 -22.05
C HIS A 20 14.30 20.26 -22.12
N GLN A 21 15.33 19.88 -21.34
CA GLN A 21 16.63 20.56 -21.34
C GLN A 21 17.33 20.41 -22.69
N ILE A 22 17.25 19.23 -23.32
CA ILE A 22 17.80 19.01 -24.68
C ILE A 22 17.11 19.96 -25.68
N PHE A 23 15.78 20.09 -25.65
CA PHE A 23 15.06 21.02 -26.52
C PHE A 23 15.38 22.50 -26.23
N SER A 24 15.50 22.86 -24.95
CA SER A 24 15.82 24.24 -24.55
C SER A 24 17.21 24.66 -25.07
N GLY A 25 18.17 23.73 -25.11
CA GLY A 25 19.52 23.99 -25.64
C GLY A 25 19.57 24.25 -27.15
N ILE A 26 18.52 23.90 -27.90
CA ILE A 26 18.41 24.08 -29.36
C ILE A 26 17.30 25.07 -29.76
N GLY A 27 16.71 25.78 -28.79
CA GLY A 27 15.46 26.53 -28.94
C GLY A 27 15.49 27.72 -29.92
N GLU A 28 16.67 28.28 -30.21
CA GLU A 28 16.81 29.38 -31.19
C GLU A 28 16.57 28.90 -32.65
N ALA A 29 16.63 27.59 -32.89
CA ALA A 29 16.52 26.97 -34.20
C ALA A 29 15.13 26.35 -34.47
N ARG A 30 14.05 27.04 -34.08
CA ARG A 30 12.67 26.50 -34.08
C ARG A 30 12.24 25.81 -35.39
N ASP A 31 12.59 26.38 -36.53
CA ASP A 31 12.18 25.88 -37.85
C ASP A 31 13.17 24.86 -38.45
N GLN A 32 14.31 24.61 -37.78
CA GLN A 32 15.29 23.65 -38.25
C GLN A 32 14.86 22.23 -37.89
N THR A 33 15.08 21.30 -38.82
CA THR A 33 14.94 19.87 -38.59
C THR A 33 15.93 19.40 -37.53
N LEU A 34 15.49 18.50 -36.65
CA LEU A 34 16.36 17.90 -35.66
C LEU A 34 17.49 17.11 -36.31
N ILE A 35 18.72 17.35 -35.86
CA ILE A 35 19.88 16.58 -36.27
C ILE A 35 19.89 15.20 -35.60
N PRO A 36 20.45 14.16 -36.25
CA PRO A 36 20.45 12.79 -35.72
C PRO A 36 21.00 12.67 -34.29
N SER A 37 22.08 13.38 -33.97
CA SER A 37 22.67 13.34 -32.63
C SER A 37 21.72 13.86 -31.54
N SER A 38 20.90 14.86 -31.85
CA SER A 38 19.88 15.35 -30.91
C SER A 38 18.79 14.30 -30.70
N VAL A 39 18.35 13.64 -31.77
CA VAL A 39 17.39 12.54 -31.71
C VAL A 39 17.91 11.40 -30.83
N GLU A 40 19.14 10.94 -31.08
CA GLU A 40 19.79 9.87 -30.31
C GLU A 40 19.88 10.19 -28.81
N MET A 41 20.07 11.46 -28.43
CA MET A 41 20.08 11.86 -27.02
C MET A 41 18.68 11.87 -26.36
N MET A 42 17.62 12.00 -27.15
CA MET A 42 16.23 12.11 -26.66
C MET A 42 15.52 10.77 -26.53
N LEU A 43 15.85 9.79 -27.37
CA LEU A 43 15.15 8.50 -27.38
C LEU A 43 15.28 7.76 -26.03
N PRO A 44 16.47 7.61 -25.41
CA PRO A 44 16.59 6.87 -24.15
C PRO A 44 15.75 7.43 -22.98
N PRO A 45 15.76 8.75 -22.67
CA PRO A 45 14.90 9.26 -21.60
C PRO A 45 13.41 9.20 -21.94
N LEU A 46 13.00 9.26 -23.22
CA LEU A 46 11.60 9.03 -23.59
C LEU A 46 11.16 7.58 -23.34
N GLU A 47 12.02 6.60 -23.63
CA GLU A 47 11.75 5.19 -23.34
C GLU A 47 11.69 4.91 -21.83
N SER A 48 12.63 5.47 -21.07
CA SER A 48 12.62 5.40 -19.61
C SER A 48 11.35 6.05 -19.05
N PHE A 49 10.98 7.25 -19.51
CA PHE A 49 9.74 7.90 -19.13
C PHE A 49 8.51 7.02 -19.39
N GLU A 50 8.41 6.38 -20.55
CA GLU A 50 7.29 5.49 -20.89
C GLU A 50 7.14 4.34 -19.88
N GLU A 51 8.26 3.73 -19.46
CA GLU A 51 8.27 2.65 -18.46
C GLU A 51 7.80 3.16 -17.10
N GLN A 52 8.35 4.29 -16.64
CA GLN A 52 8.00 4.85 -15.33
C GLN A 52 6.55 5.37 -15.30
N ALA A 53 6.11 6.10 -16.32
CA ALA A 53 4.75 6.58 -16.44
C ALA A 53 3.72 5.44 -16.50
N LYS A 54 4.10 4.27 -17.04
CA LYS A 54 3.26 3.08 -17.03
C LYS A 54 3.08 2.51 -15.63
N ILE A 55 4.14 2.46 -14.81
CA ILE A 55 4.07 2.04 -13.39
C ILE A 55 3.10 2.95 -12.62
N LEU A 56 3.13 4.25 -12.93
CA LEU A 56 2.25 5.26 -12.31
C LEU A 56 0.81 5.24 -12.84
N GLY A 57 0.50 4.44 -13.86
CA GLY A 57 -0.81 4.38 -14.50
C GLY A 57 -1.14 5.55 -15.44
N ALA A 58 -0.16 6.40 -15.76
CA ALA A 58 -0.32 7.61 -16.58
C ALA A 58 -0.46 7.30 -18.09
N SER A 59 -1.49 6.54 -18.44
CA SER A 59 -1.64 5.88 -19.75
C SER A 59 -1.67 6.86 -20.93
N LEU A 60 -2.30 8.03 -20.77
CA LEU A 60 -2.35 9.05 -21.82
C LEU A 60 -0.98 9.69 -22.06
N ALA A 61 -0.17 9.85 -21.02
CA ALA A 61 1.19 10.37 -21.13
C ALA A 61 2.11 9.36 -21.84
N VAL A 62 1.98 8.07 -21.52
CA VAL A 62 2.70 6.99 -22.23
C VAL A 62 2.38 7.00 -23.73
N ILE A 63 1.09 7.09 -24.10
CA ILE A 63 0.67 7.14 -25.51
C ILE A 63 1.23 8.37 -26.22
N ALA A 64 1.20 9.54 -25.57
CA ALA A 64 1.76 10.77 -26.13
C ALA A 64 3.28 10.64 -26.35
N SER A 65 4.02 10.09 -25.38
CA SER A 65 5.46 9.86 -25.47
C SER A 65 5.81 8.90 -26.60
N GLN A 66 5.09 7.78 -26.71
CA GLN A 66 5.28 6.81 -27.79
C GLN A 66 5.10 7.43 -29.17
N ARG A 67 4.10 8.30 -29.35
CA ARG A 67 3.87 9.02 -30.62
C ARG A 67 5.01 9.98 -30.95
N LEU A 68 5.55 10.68 -29.95
CA LEU A 68 6.71 11.53 -30.12
C LEU A 68 7.94 10.69 -30.50
N ARG A 69 8.22 9.63 -29.74
CA ARG A 69 9.36 8.73 -29.96
C ARG A 69 9.33 8.09 -31.35
N VAL A 70 8.21 7.52 -31.77
CA VAL A 70 8.04 6.92 -33.11
C VAL A 70 8.34 7.95 -34.21
N ALA A 71 7.85 9.19 -34.06
CA ALA A 71 8.09 10.22 -35.07
C ALA A 71 9.53 10.77 -35.05
N LEU A 72 10.20 10.76 -33.90
CA LEU A 72 11.62 11.07 -33.80
C LEU A 72 12.48 9.99 -34.48
N SER A 73 12.10 8.72 -34.37
CA SER A 73 12.81 7.57 -34.93
C SER A 73 12.60 7.35 -36.44
N GLU A 74 11.83 8.18 -37.13
CA GLU A 74 11.71 8.10 -38.59
C GLU A 74 13.07 8.43 -39.25
N GLU A 75 13.44 7.70 -40.32
CA GLU A 75 14.66 7.96 -41.08
C GLU A 75 14.35 8.48 -42.50
N PRO A 76 14.76 9.71 -42.87
CA PRO A 76 15.33 10.74 -42.01
C PRO A 76 14.27 11.38 -41.09
N CYS A 77 14.68 11.82 -39.89
CA CYS A 77 13.79 12.52 -38.96
C CYS A 77 13.30 13.82 -39.63
N ARG A 78 11.98 14.03 -39.65
CA ARG A 78 11.37 15.20 -40.32
C ARG A 78 10.86 16.25 -39.35
N LEU A 79 10.94 16.00 -38.05
CA LEU A 79 10.45 16.92 -37.04
C LEU A 79 11.39 18.12 -36.92
N THR A 80 10.80 19.31 -36.90
CA THR A 80 11.52 20.52 -36.52
C THR A 80 11.62 20.62 -35.00
N VAL A 81 12.55 21.42 -34.51
CA VAL A 81 12.66 21.73 -33.08
C VAL A 81 11.31 22.19 -32.52
N GLY A 82 10.63 23.11 -33.18
CA GLY A 82 9.34 23.65 -32.73
C GLY A 82 8.22 22.62 -32.66
N VAL A 83 8.10 21.72 -33.63
CA VAL A 83 7.08 20.65 -33.62
C VAL A 83 7.39 19.65 -32.50
N SER A 84 8.65 19.31 -32.30
CA SER A 84 9.08 18.38 -31.25
C SER A 84 8.86 18.96 -29.86
N THR A 85 9.16 20.24 -29.64
CA THR A 85 8.83 20.95 -28.39
C THR A 85 7.33 20.94 -28.11
N GLN A 86 6.49 21.21 -29.13
CA GLN A 86 5.03 21.15 -28.97
C GLN A 86 4.55 19.75 -28.58
N ARG A 87 5.09 18.70 -29.20
CA ARG A 87 4.76 17.32 -28.85
C ARG A 87 5.25 16.94 -27.46
N LEU A 88 6.42 17.39 -27.04
CA LEU A 88 6.88 17.19 -25.66
C LEU A 88 5.93 17.84 -24.66
N HIS A 89 5.49 19.08 -24.91
CA HIS A 89 4.50 19.74 -24.07
C HIS A 89 3.18 18.96 -23.98
N GLU A 90 2.78 18.24 -25.04
CA GLU A 90 1.65 17.33 -24.95
C GLU A 90 1.92 16.19 -23.96
N VAL A 91 3.10 15.57 -24.01
CA VAL A 91 3.50 14.52 -23.03
C VAL A 91 3.47 15.07 -21.60
N GLU A 92 4.10 16.22 -21.37
CA GLU A 92 4.14 16.90 -20.07
C GLU A 92 2.73 17.23 -19.57
N SER A 93 1.86 17.76 -20.44
CA SER A 93 0.48 18.09 -20.08
C SER A 93 -0.32 16.86 -19.71
N ARG A 94 -0.20 15.74 -20.47
CA ARG A 94 -0.91 14.49 -20.13
C ARG A 94 -0.42 13.87 -18.83
N PHE A 95 0.87 14.01 -18.54
CA PHE A 95 1.43 13.55 -17.29
C PHE A 95 0.94 14.43 -16.12
N ALA A 96 0.92 15.75 -16.31
CA ALA A 96 0.39 16.69 -15.33
C ALA A 96 -1.10 16.47 -15.06
N ASP A 97 -1.92 16.25 -16.10
CA ASP A 97 -3.35 15.94 -15.97
C ASP A 97 -3.54 14.71 -15.06
N HIS A 98 -2.77 13.64 -15.29
CA HIS A 98 -2.80 12.43 -14.45
C HIS A 98 -2.42 12.74 -12.99
N LEU A 99 -1.37 13.53 -12.76
CA LEU A 99 -0.93 13.90 -11.42
C LEU A 99 -1.93 14.81 -10.68
N ILE A 100 -2.68 15.64 -11.42
CA ILE A 100 -3.74 16.51 -10.85
C ILE A 100 -4.96 15.70 -10.42
N GLU A 101 -5.25 14.59 -11.10
CA GLU A 101 -6.40 13.72 -10.79
C GLU A 101 -6.18 12.85 -9.54
N ILE A 102 -4.93 12.68 -9.09
CA ILE A 102 -4.58 11.86 -7.93
C ILE A 102 -4.31 12.71 -6.68
N LYS A 103 -4.49 12.09 -5.50
CA LYS A 103 -4.08 12.66 -4.22
C LYS A 103 -2.93 11.83 -3.67
N MET A 104 -1.79 12.47 -3.47
CA MET A 104 -0.61 11.87 -2.84
C MET A 104 -0.61 12.20 -1.35
N LEU A 105 -0.33 11.20 -0.53
CA LEU A 105 -0.16 11.34 0.91
C LEU A 105 1.27 10.92 1.23
N ALA A 106 2.02 11.80 1.88
CA ALA A 106 3.39 11.54 2.26
C ALA A 106 3.43 11.14 3.74
N LEU A 107 4.10 10.04 4.03
CA LEU A 107 4.37 9.59 5.39
C LEU A 107 5.81 9.93 5.77
N THR A 108 6.04 10.11 7.06
CA THR A 108 7.41 10.17 7.59
C THR A 108 8.05 8.78 7.49
N SER A 109 9.37 8.71 7.56
CA SER A 109 10.07 7.42 7.65
C SER A 109 9.62 6.58 8.86
N GLN A 110 9.22 7.24 9.95
CA GLN A 110 8.73 6.60 11.16
C GLN A 110 7.33 6.02 10.94
N ASP A 111 6.44 6.76 10.28
CA ASP A 111 5.07 6.32 10.04
C ASP A 111 4.98 5.29 8.90
N ALA A 112 5.92 5.30 7.94
CA ALA A 112 5.94 4.35 6.83
C ALA A 112 6.12 2.89 7.30
N VAL A 113 6.81 2.67 8.43
CA VAL A 113 6.94 1.34 9.06
C VAL A 113 5.57 0.75 9.41
N LEU A 114 4.57 1.58 9.68
CA LEU A 114 3.22 1.14 10.01
C LEU A 114 2.42 0.61 8.80
N LEU A 115 2.96 0.71 7.57
CA LEU A 115 2.37 0.10 6.37
C LEU A 115 2.93 -1.29 6.05
N GLN A 116 3.83 -1.83 6.89
CA GLN A 116 4.38 -3.17 6.73
C GLN A 116 3.33 -4.28 6.85
N SER A 117 3.74 -5.50 6.50
CA SER A 117 2.91 -6.69 6.65
C SER A 117 2.62 -7.02 8.13
N ALA A 118 1.54 -7.75 8.40
CA ALA A 118 1.21 -8.16 9.77
C ALA A 118 2.38 -8.86 10.49
N ASP A 119 3.10 -9.76 9.80
CA ASP A 119 4.21 -10.53 10.35
C ASP A 119 5.37 -9.63 10.79
N GLU A 120 5.68 -8.59 10.02
CA GLU A 120 6.71 -7.59 10.34
C GLU A 120 6.25 -6.69 11.50
N LEU A 121 4.99 -6.24 11.49
CA LEU A 121 4.44 -5.35 12.51
C LEU A 121 4.43 -5.94 13.91
N ILE A 122 4.25 -7.26 14.03
CA ILE A 122 4.24 -7.95 15.33
C ILE A 122 5.49 -8.80 15.58
N GLU A 123 6.42 -8.84 14.62
CA GLU A 123 7.67 -9.60 14.66
C GLU A 123 7.46 -11.13 14.83
N ILE A 124 6.45 -11.69 14.15
CA ILE A 124 6.15 -13.13 14.19
C ILE A 124 6.00 -13.68 12.76
N GLU A 125 6.99 -14.45 12.33
CA GLU A 125 6.98 -15.12 11.03
C GLU A 125 5.85 -16.15 10.92
N GLY A 126 5.09 -16.10 9.83
CA GLY A 126 3.98 -17.02 9.55
C GLY A 126 2.68 -16.66 10.26
N PHE A 127 2.61 -15.50 10.95
CA PHE A 127 1.40 -15.06 11.64
C PHE A 127 0.22 -14.89 10.67
N SER A 128 0.43 -14.21 9.56
CA SER A 128 -0.59 -13.99 8.52
C SER A 128 -1.09 -15.29 7.90
N VAL A 129 -0.25 -16.32 7.83
CA VAL A 129 -0.64 -17.65 7.34
C VAL A 129 -1.49 -18.39 8.38
N ALA A 130 -1.10 -18.34 9.65
CA ALA A 130 -1.80 -19.02 10.73
C ALA A 130 -3.11 -18.31 11.15
N PHE A 131 -3.13 -16.98 11.08
CA PHE A 131 -4.20 -16.13 11.59
C PHE A 131 -4.59 -15.02 10.59
N PRO A 132 -5.03 -15.37 9.37
CA PRO A 132 -5.26 -14.40 8.29
C PRO A 132 -6.29 -13.32 8.65
N SER A 133 -7.35 -13.68 9.39
CA SER A 133 -8.33 -12.70 9.85
C SER A 133 -7.75 -11.71 10.87
N ALA A 134 -6.86 -12.15 11.76
CA ALA A 134 -6.24 -11.26 12.74
C ALA A 134 -5.16 -10.39 12.08
N ALA A 135 -4.40 -10.94 11.13
CA ALA A 135 -3.43 -10.21 10.33
C ALA A 135 -4.06 -9.04 9.58
N PHE A 136 -5.22 -9.25 8.96
CA PHE A 136 -5.97 -8.15 8.34
C PHE A 136 -6.27 -7.02 9.35
N GLU A 137 -6.74 -7.35 10.56
CA GLU A 137 -7.05 -6.34 11.57
C GLU A 137 -5.79 -5.61 12.10
N VAL A 138 -4.66 -6.32 12.25
CA VAL A 138 -3.37 -5.70 12.62
C VAL A 138 -2.94 -4.67 11.58
N GLU A 139 -2.94 -5.07 10.30
CA GLU A 139 -2.52 -4.19 9.21
C GLU A 139 -3.42 -2.96 9.09
N GLU A 140 -4.74 -3.14 9.15
CA GLU A 140 -5.66 -2.01 9.08
C GLU A 140 -5.58 -1.11 10.32
N ALA A 141 -5.36 -1.67 11.51
CA ALA A 141 -5.11 -0.89 12.71
C ALA A 141 -3.85 -0.03 12.56
N SER A 142 -2.77 -0.60 12.04
CA SER A 142 -1.50 0.07 11.83
C SER A 142 -1.57 1.16 10.76
N LYS A 143 -2.19 0.86 9.60
CA LYS A 143 -2.47 1.84 8.54
C LYS A 143 -3.33 2.99 9.06
N CYS A 144 -4.32 2.72 9.90
CA CYS A 144 -5.11 3.78 10.53
C CYS A 144 -4.26 4.70 11.40
N ILE A 145 -3.27 4.19 12.14
CA ILE A 145 -2.33 5.01 12.91
C ILE A 145 -1.49 5.87 11.97
N ALA A 146 -0.89 5.26 10.94
CA ALA A 146 -0.08 5.96 9.93
C ALA A 146 -0.81 7.14 9.29
N MET A 147 -2.13 7.00 9.13
CA MET A 147 -2.99 8.00 8.49
C MET A 147 -3.70 8.94 9.48
N GLY A 148 -3.32 8.95 10.76
CA GLY A 148 -3.89 9.81 11.79
C GLY A 148 -5.37 9.50 12.11
N ARG A 149 -5.80 8.26 11.92
CA ARG A 149 -7.17 7.76 12.13
C ARG A 149 -7.25 6.88 13.39
N HIS A 150 -6.78 7.39 14.53
CA HIS A 150 -6.63 6.62 15.77
C HIS A 150 -7.92 5.93 16.24
N THR A 151 -9.10 6.55 16.13
CA THR A 151 -10.36 5.89 16.50
C THR A 151 -10.62 4.64 15.68
N ALA A 152 -10.38 4.67 14.36
CA ALA A 152 -10.53 3.51 13.51
C ALA A 152 -9.51 2.42 13.85
N SER A 153 -8.28 2.81 14.20
CA SER A 153 -7.26 1.88 14.68
C SER A 153 -7.74 1.11 15.91
N VAL A 154 -8.32 1.79 16.90
CA VAL A 154 -8.91 1.14 18.09
C VAL A 154 -10.00 0.15 17.71
N PHE A 155 -10.88 0.48 16.74
CA PHE A 155 -11.90 -0.46 16.27
C PHE A 155 -11.30 -1.73 15.65
N HIS A 156 -10.24 -1.60 14.85
CA HIS A 156 -9.52 -2.76 14.29
C HIS A 156 -8.81 -3.57 15.39
N SER A 157 -8.18 -2.92 16.37
CA SER A 157 -7.60 -3.62 17.53
C SER A 157 -8.65 -4.38 18.34
N MET A 158 -9.82 -3.77 18.56
CA MET A 158 -10.96 -4.42 19.20
C MET A 158 -11.46 -5.62 18.39
N ARG A 159 -11.50 -5.50 17.06
CA ARG A 159 -11.92 -6.60 16.18
C ARG A 159 -10.93 -7.77 16.20
N MET A 160 -9.63 -7.49 16.26
CA MET A 160 -8.60 -8.50 16.47
C MET A 160 -8.82 -9.27 17.78
N LEU A 161 -9.15 -8.57 18.88
CA LEU A 161 -9.47 -9.20 20.15
C LEU A 161 -10.71 -10.10 20.05
N GLU A 162 -11.76 -9.65 19.36
CA GLU A 162 -12.97 -10.45 19.14
C GLU A 162 -12.66 -11.78 18.43
N ILE A 163 -11.74 -11.79 17.47
CA ILE A 163 -11.31 -13.01 16.77
C ILE A 163 -10.72 -14.00 17.77
N ALA A 164 -9.86 -13.55 18.68
CA ALA A 164 -9.27 -14.40 19.71
C ALA A 164 -10.32 -14.93 20.70
N ILE A 165 -11.24 -14.07 21.17
CA ILE A 165 -12.35 -14.48 22.06
C ILE A 165 -13.19 -15.59 21.40
N LYS A 166 -13.58 -15.42 20.13
CA LYS A 166 -14.36 -16.42 19.40
C LYS A 166 -13.60 -17.70 19.16
N ALA A 167 -12.32 -17.62 18.82
CA ALA A 167 -11.48 -18.80 18.64
C ALA A 167 -11.38 -19.62 19.93
N LEU A 168 -11.21 -18.94 21.07
CA LEU A 168 -11.16 -19.57 22.39
C LEU A 168 -12.50 -20.21 22.78
N ALA A 169 -13.62 -19.49 22.59
CA ALA A 169 -14.96 -20.02 22.82
C ALA A 169 -15.23 -21.28 22.00
N LYS A 170 -14.92 -21.24 20.70
CA LYS A 170 -15.06 -22.38 19.78
C LYS A 170 -14.20 -23.57 20.22
N ARG A 171 -12.95 -23.33 20.64
CA ARG A 171 -12.05 -24.39 21.13
C ARG A 171 -12.56 -25.08 22.41
N LEU A 172 -13.35 -24.37 23.21
CA LEU A 172 -13.99 -24.88 24.43
C LEU A 172 -15.39 -25.50 24.18
N GLY A 173 -15.85 -25.50 22.92
CA GLY A 173 -17.16 -26.03 22.54
C GLY A 173 -18.33 -25.14 22.99
N ILE A 174 -18.10 -23.84 23.16
CA ILE A 174 -19.16 -22.87 23.48
C ILE A 174 -19.81 -22.44 22.16
N GLU A 175 -21.14 -22.58 22.08
CA GLU A 175 -21.89 -22.18 20.90
C GLU A 175 -21.95 -20.66 20.74
N ASP A 176 -21.98 -20.19 19.49
CA ASP A 176 -22.12 -18.77 19.21
C ASP A 176 -23.49 -18.25 19.71
N PRO A 177 -23.53 -17.13 20.45
CA PRO A 177 -24.78 -16.60 20.96
C PRO A 177 -25.74 -16.23 19.83
N THR A 178 -26.96 -16.76 19.88
CA THR A 178 -27.99 -16.50 18.86
C THR A 178 -28.77 -15.22 19.15
N LYS A 179 -28.91 -14.84 20.43
CA LYS A 179 -29.63 -13.64 20.83
C LYS A 179 -28.73 -12.40 20.79
N PRO A 180 -29.19 -11.26 20.24
CA PRO A 180 -28.39 -10.03 20.20
C PRO A 180 -27.86 -9.58 21.57
N ALA A 181 -28.66 -9.71 22.63
CA ALA A 181 -28.26 -9.34 24.00
C ALA A 181 -27.10 -10.17 24.56
N GLU A 182 -26.90 -11.38 24.04
CA GLU A 182 -25.84 -12.31 24.46
C GLU A 182 -24.56 -12.16 23.60
N LYS A 183 -24.60 -11.37 22.52
CA LYS A 183 -23.45 -11.04 21.66
C LYS A 183 -22.60 -9.90 22.22
N ASN A 184 -22.33 -9.94 23.52
CA ASN A 184 -21.44 -9.03 24.21
C ASN A 184 -20.25 -9.84 24.76
N TRP A 185 -19.03 -9.32 24.59
CA TRP A 185 -17.80 -9.95 25.06
C TRP A 185 -17.87 -10.35 26.53
N ALA A 186 -18.46 -9.53 27.40
CA ALA A 186 -18.59 -9.87 28.81
C ALA A 186 -19.34 -11.19 29.06
N PHE A 187 -20.42 -11.46 28.30
CA PHE A 187 -21.15 -12.74 28.42
C PHE A 187 -20.36 -13.92 27.87
N ILE A 188 -19.65 -13.71 26.76
CA ILE A 188 -18.83 -14.75 26.12
C ILE A 188 -17.63 -15.09 27.01
N LEU A 189 -16.92 -14.09 27.52
CA LEU A 189 -15.79 -14.25 28.46
C LEU A 189 -16.23 -14.96 29.74
N ASN A 190 -17.37 -14.58 30.33
CA ASN A 190 -17.92 -15.30 31.48
C ASN A 190 -18.21 -16.78 31.16
N SER A 191 -18.73 -17.06 29.96
CA SER A 191 -19.00 -18.44 29.51
C SER A 191 -17.69 -19.22 29.31
N ILE A 192 -16.67 -18.59 28.72
CA ILE A 192 -15.31 -19.13 28.60
C ILE A 192 -14.75 -19.47 29.99
N ARG A 193 -14.79 -18.52 30.93
CA ARG A 193 -14.28 -18.70 32.29
C ARG A 193 -14.94 -19.89 32.98
N LYS A 194 -16.28 -19.93 32.96
CA LYS A 194 -17.05 -21.03 33.54
C LYS A 194 -16.65 -22.37 32.92
N ARG A 195 -16.49 -22.42 31.59
CA ARG A 195 -16.13 -23.65 30.89
C ARG A 195 -14.71 -24.13 31.22
N ILE A 196 -13.76 -23.19 31.39
CA ILE A 196 -12.41 -23.50 31.87
C ILE A 196 -12.46 -24.06 33.30
N ASP A 197 -13.26 -23.45 34.20
CA ASP A 197 -13.43 -23.92 35.58
C ASP A 197 -14.07 -25.33 35.67
N GLU A 198 -14.99 -25.66 34.75
CA GLU A 198 -15.60 -26.99 34.65
C GLU A 198 -14.62 -28.07 34.16
N LEU A 199 -13.87 -27.78 33.09
CA LEU A 199 -12.94 -28.74 32.48
C LEU A 199 -11.66 -28.92 33.30
N TRP A 200 -11.16 -27.82 33.86
CA TRP A 200 -9.93 -27.80 34.65
C TRP A 200 -10.19 -26.97 35.93
N PRO A 201 -10.64 -27.58 37.02
CA PRO A 201 -10.87 -26.88 38.28
C PRO A 201 -9.60 -26.17 38.78
N PRO A 202 -9.69 -25.00 39.44
CA PRO A 202 -8.52 -24.19 39.82
C PRO A 202 -7.43 -24.95 40.59
N LYS A 203 -7.82 -25.85 41.49
CA LYS A 203 -6.88 -26.67 42.27
C LYS A 203 -6.06 -27.65 41.43
N GLY A 204 -6.53 -28.00 40.22
CA GLY A 204 -5.88 -28.92 39.29
C GLY A 204 -5.04 -28.25 38.21
N ARG A 205 -5.00 -26.90 38.15
CA ARG A 205 -4.23 -26.15 37.15
C ARG A 205 -2.79 -25.96 37.59
N VAL A 206 -2.05 -27.06 37.56
CA VAL A 206 -0.60 -27.01 37.79
C VAL A 206 0.11 -26.32 36.63
N SER A 207 1.31 -25.81 36.87
CA SER A 207 2.16 -25.21 35.82
C SER A 207 2.32 -26.17 34.64
N GLU A 208 2.34 -25.63 33.42
CA GLU A 208 2.43 -26.38 32.14
C GLU A 208 1.22 -27.28 31.81
N SER A 209 0.17 -27.31 32.63
CA SER A 209 -1.08 -28.00 32.28
C SER A 209 -1.88 -27.25 31.20
N GLU A 210 -2.71 -27.98 30.44
CA GLU A 210 -3.65 -27.37 29.48
C GLU A 210 -4.55 -26.34 30.17
N GLY A 211 -5.06 -26.66 31.36
CA GLY A 211 -5.88 -25.73 32.15
C GLY A 211 -5.16 -24.43 32.51
N ALA A 212 -3.87 -24.49 32.85
CA ALA A 212 -3.06 -23.30 33.10
C ALA A 212 -2.84 -22.46 31.82
N ALA A 213 -2.66 -23.10 30.66
CA ALA A 213 -2.56 -22.41 29.38
C ALA A 213 -3.86 -21.70 28.99
N PHE A 214 -5.02 -22.34 29.17
CA PHE A 214 -6.33 -21.71 28.94
C PHE A 214 -6.63 -20.56 29.90
N GLU A 215 -6.23 -20.68 31.17
CA GLU A 215 -6.35 -19.60 32.14
C GLU A 215 -5.47 -18.40 31.77
N ALA A 216 -4.23 -18.63 31.32
CA ALA A 216 -3.35 -17.57 30.83
C ALA A 216 -3.94 -16.87 29.60
N MET A 217 -4.43 -17.63 28.61
CA MET A 217 -5.10 -17.05 27.44
C MET A 217 -6.32 -16.22 27.83
N TYR A 218 -7.17 -16.72 28.73
CA TYR A 218 -8.33 -15.96 29.23
C TYR A 218 -7.90 -14.65 29.90
N ALA A 219 -6.88 -14.69 30.76
CA ALA A 219 -6.40 -13.50 31.48
C ALA A 219 -5.93 -12.39 30.52
N HIS A 220 -5.31 -12.74 29.39
CA HIS A 220 -4.95 -11.76 28.36
C HIS A 220 -6.17 -11.12 27.68
N LEU A 221 -7.26 -11.86 27.53
CA LEU A 221 -8.48 -11.35 26.87
C LEU A 221 -9.37 -10.52 27.81
N ASP A 222 -9.34 -10.80 29.11
CA ASP A 222 -10.16 -10.13 30.14
C ASP A 222 -9.50 -8.84 30.68
N ALA A 223 -8.23 -8.62 30.38
CA ALA A 223 -7.46 -7.47 30.86
C ALA A 223 -7.73 -6.15 30.11
N ILE A 224 -8.69 -6.13 29.15
CA ILE A 224 -8.93 -5.04 28.20
C ILE A 224 -10.28 -4.37 28.45
#